data_AF-A0AAF0IIE3-F1
#
_entry.id   AF-A0AAF0IIE3-F1
#
_cell.length_a   1.000
_cell.length_b   1.000
_cell.length_c   1.000
_cell.angle_alpha   90.00
_cell.angle_beta   90.00
_cell.angle_gamma   90.00
#
_symmetry.space_group_name_H-M   'P 1'
#
loop_
_entity.id
_entity.type
_entity.pdbx_description
1 polymer ?
#
loop_
_entity_poly.entity_id
_entity_poly.type
_entity_poly.pdbx_seq_one_letter_code
_entity_poly.pdbx_strand_id
1 'polypeptide(L)'
;MSASPSSTAAAEPSQNVDQIHFRFCRECSNLLYPKEDRSTHTLMFSCRTCHVGEPATSHCVFQNKLHSQVGDTAGVTQDVASDPTYWLMVTAFSTAATVK
;
A
#
# COMPACT_ATOMS: atom_id res chain seq x y z
N MET A 1 -26.05 14.79 11.77
CA MET A 1 -26.51 13.41 12.00
C MET A 1 -25.65 12.50 11.16
N SER A 2 -24.82 11.74 11.86
CA SER A 2 -23.63 11.04 11.36
C SER A 2 -23.99 9.63 10.93
N ALA A 3 -23.36 9.13 9.86
CA ALA A 3 -23.30 7.70 9.58
C ALA A 3 -21.87 7.35 9.16
N SER A 4 -21.14 6.69 10.06
CA SER A 4 -19.87 6.04 9.78
C SER A 4 -20.14 4.62 9.28
N PRO A 5 -19.44 4.11 8.25
CA PRO A 5 -19.54 2.70 7.91
C PRO A 5 -18.71 1.87 8.89
N SER A 6 -19.37 0.96 9.61
CA SER A 6 -18.76 -0.13 10.36
C SER A 6 -18.26 -1.19 9.40
N SER A 7 -16.96 -1.51 9.45
CA SER A 7 -16.41 -2.68 8.78
C SER A 7 -16.76 -3.94 9.57
N THR A 8 -17.48 -4.86 8.90
CA THR A 8 -17.89 -6.16 9.40
C THR A 8 -16.68 -7.02 9.76
N ALA A 9 -16.66 -7.56 10.98
CA ALA A 9 -15.64 -8.47 11.47
C ALA A 9 -15.81 -9.87 10.86
N ALA A 10 -15.04 -10.16 9.82
CA ALA A 10 -14.69 -11.53 9.43
C ALA A 10 -13.22 -11.74 9.79
N ALA A 11 -12.95 -12.73 10.63
CA ALA A 11 -11.61 -13.09 11.07
C ALA A 11 -10.86 -13.78 9.93
N GLU A 12 -10.15 -12.98 9.13
CA GLU A 12 -9.16 -13.44 8.15
C GLU A 12 -7.80 -13.65 8.85
N PRO A 13 -7.00 -14.66 8.47
CA PRO A 13 -5.68 -14.89 9.05
C PRO A 13 -4.77 -13.70 8.79
N SER A 14 -4.19 -13.14 9.86
CA SER A 14 -3.36 -11.94 9.91
C SER A 14 -2.09 -12.03 9.05
N GLN A 15 -2.22 -11.87 7.74
CA GLN A 15 -1.12 -11.71 6.79
C GLN A 15 -0.95 -10.22 6.44
N ASN A 16 -0.69 -9.38 7.45
CA ASN A 16 -0.40 -7.95 7.25
C ASN A 16 0.73 -7.50 8.19
N VAL A 17 1.85 -8.23 8.19
CA VAL A 17 3.02 -7.88 9.02
C VAL A 17 4.05 -7.06 8.25
N ASP A 18 3.95 -7.01 6.92
CA ASP A 18 5.05 -6.61 6.05
C ASP A 18 4.69 -5.45 5.11
N GLN A 19 3.88 -4.49 5.58
CA GLN A 19 3.73 -3.22 4.87
C GLN A 19 4.63 -2.17 5.53
N ILE A 20 5.71 -1.83 4.83
CA ILE A 20 6.60 -0.74 5.23
C ILE A 20 5.88 0.57 4.93
N HIS A 21 5.61 1.34 5.98
CA HIS A 21 5.02 2.68 5.87
C HIS A 21 6.11 3.75 5.85
N PHE A 22 6.18 4.50 4.75
CA PHE A 22 6.98 5.72 4.70
C PHE A 22 6.38 6.78 5.63
N ARG A 23 7.25 7.47 6.37
CA ARG A 23 6.86 8.50 7.33
C ARG A 23 7.31 9.86 6.84
N PHE A 24 6.51 10.88 7.14
CA PHE A 24 6.77 12.26 6.80
C PHE A 24 6.95 13.09 8.07
N CYS A 25 7.90 14.02 8.02
CA CYS A 25 8.17 14.91 9.15
C CYS A 25 6.99 15.85 9.39
N ARG A 26 6.59 16.03 10.65
CA ARG A 26 5.45 16.88 11.02
C ARG A 26 5.68 18.38 10.81
N GLU A 27 6.94 18.82 10.72
CA GLU A 27 7.28 20.25 10.62
C GLU A 27 7.39 20.71 9.16
N CYS A 28 8.13 19.96 8.34
CA CYS A 28 8.47 20.37 6.97
C CYS A 28 7.90 19.42 5.90
N SER A 29 7.12 18.40 6.27
CA SER A 29 6.50 17.43 5.37
C SER A 29 7.49 16.68 4.45
N ASN A 30 8.78 16.71 4.76
CA ASN A 30 9.81 15.95 4.04
C ASN A 30 9.85 14.49 4.50
N LEU A 31 10.40 13.63 3.64
CA LEU A 31 10.61 12.22 3.94
C LEU A 31 11.56 12.04 5.14
N LEU A 32 11.15 11.20 6.10
CA LEU A 32 12.00 10.79 7.22
C LEU A 32 12.89 9.60 6.81
N TYR A 33 14.16 9.65 7.20
CA TYR A 33 15.16 8.62 6.87
C TYR A 33 15.53 7.76 8.09
N PRO A 34 15.73 6.45 7.91
CA PRO A 34 16.21 5.57 8.98
C PRO A 34 17.60 6.01 9.48
N LYS A 35 17.77 6.06 10.80
CA LYS A 35 19.01 6.44 11.49
C LYS A 35 19.11 5.69 12.82
N GLU A 36 20.27 5.15 13.14
CA GLU A 36 20.53 4.54 14.44
C GLU A 36 20.82 5.62 15.50
N ASP A 37 20.19 5.53 16.67
CA ASP A 37 20.67 6.19 17.88
C ASP A 37 21.68 5.28 18.58
N ARG A 38 22.96 5.64 18.50
CA ARG A 38 24.09 4.87 19.04
C ARG A 38 24.11 4.78 20.57
N SER A 39 23.38 5.65 21.27
CA SER A 39 23.34 5.64 22.73
C SER A 39 22.36 4.60 23.27
N THR A 40 21.23 4.43 22.60
CA THR A 40 20.17 3.49 22.99
C THR A 40 20.15 2.23 22.12
N HIS A 41 20.94 2.19 21.04
CA HIS A 41 20.94 1.16 20.01
C HIS A 41 19.55 0.92 19.41
N THR A 42 18.79 2.00 19.22
CA THR A 42 17.42 1.95 18.66
C THR A 42 17.35 2.55 17.26
N LEU A 43 16.39 2.06 16.47
CA LEU A 43 16.09 2.60 15.14
C LEU A 43 15.21 3.84 15.29
N MET A 44 15.69 4.95 14.75
CA MET A 44 14.95 6.20 14.65
C MET A 44 14.73 6.58 13.18
N PHE A 45 13.74 7.43 12.93
CA PHE A 45 13.47 8.06 11.65
C PHE A 45 13.70 9.56 11.81
N SER A 46 14.65 10.13 11.07
CA SER A 46 15.08 11.53 11.21
C SER A 46 14.99 12.29 9.89
N CYS A 47 14.57 13.55 9.96
CA CYS A 47 14.50 14.42 8.80
C CYS A 47 15.89 14.98 8.47
N ARG A 48 16.25 15.03 7.19
CA ARG A 48 17.53 15.64 6.75
C ARG A 48 17.52 17.17 6.86
N THR A 49 16.35 17.80 6.79
CA THR A 49 16.22 19.26 6.72
C THR A 49 16.16 19.91 8.10
N CYS A 50 15.28 19.44 8.99
CA CYS A 50 15.11 20.04 10.33
C CYS A 50 15.71 19.21 11.47
N HIS A 51 16.29 18.03 11.17
CA HIS A 51 16.94 17.12 12.13
C HIS A 51 16.04 16.52 13.22
N VAL A 52 14.75 16.85 13.24
CA VAL A 52 13.77 16.20 14.12
C VAL A 52 13.67 14.71 13.80
N GLY A 53 13.62 13.89 14.85
CA GLY A 53 13.56 12.44 14.76
C GLY A 53 12.47 11.83 15.64
N GLU A 54 11.92 10.72 15.17
CA GLU A 54 10.87 9.95 15.82
C GLU A 54 11.32 8.48 15.95
N PRO A 55 10.93 7.75 17.00
CA PRO A 55 11.25 6.32 17.13
C PRO A 55 10.49 5.48 16.09
N ALA A 56 11.13 4.42 15.60
CA ALA A 56 10.50 3.50 14.65
C ALA A 56 9.46 2.60 15.32
N THR A 57 8.32 2.37 14.66
CA THR A 57 7.32 1.38 15.11
C THR A 57 7.58 -0.02 14.59
N SER A 58 8.32 -0.14 13.48
CA SER A 58 8.74 -1.40 12.88
C SER A 58 10.23 -1.32 12.56
N HIS A 59 10.91 -2.45 12.70
CA HIS A 59 12.34 -2.58 12.41
C HIS A 59 12.63 -2.88 10.93
N CYS A 60 11.60 -3.18 10.14
CA CYS A 60 11.77 -3.44 8.71
C CYS A 60 11.91 -2.12 7.93
N VAL A 61 13.13 -1.82 7.49
CA VAL A 61 13.45 -0.58 6.76
C VAL A 61 13.23 -0.72 5.25
N PHE A 62 13.48 -1.91 4.71
CA PHE A 62 13.37 -2.19 3.29
C PHE A 62 12.95 -3.63 3.07
N GLN A 63 12.05 -3.83 2.11
CA GLN A 63 11.62 -5.15 1.69
C GLN A 63 11.47 -5.15 0.17
N ASN A 64 12.16 -6.08 -0.47
CA ASN A 64 11.99 -6.33 -1.90
C ASN A 64 11.06 -7.53 -2.10
N LYS A 65 9.82 -7.29 -2.53
CA LYS A 65 8.87 -8.36 -2.86
C LYS A 65 9.00 -8.70 -4.34
N LEU A 66 9.70 -9.80 -4.65
CA LEU A 66 9.94 -10.26 -6.03
C LEU A 66 8.67 -10.74 -6.74
N HIS A 67 7.70 -11.23 -5.97
CA HIS A 67 6.41 -11.69 -6.46
C HIS A 67 5.33 -11.08 -5.56
N SER A 68 4.50 -10.22 -6.12
CA SER A 68 3.45 -9.52 -5.37
C SER A 68 2.13 -9.65 -6.12
N GLN A 69 1.14 -10.26 -5.49
CA GLN A 69 -0.25 -10.33 -6.01
C GLN A 69 -0.95 -8.95 -6.01
N VAL A 70 -0.30 -7.90 -5.50
CA VAL A 70 -0.85 -6.54 -5.42
C VAL A 70 -1.15 -5.97 -6.81
N GLY A 71 -0.55 -6.52 -7.88
CA GLY A 71 -0.80 -6.13 -9.26
C GLY A 71 -2.05 -6.73 -9.91
N ASP A 72 -2.59 -7.84 -9.41
CA ASP A 72 -3.62 -8.61 -10.12
C ASP A 72 -5.00 -7.91 -10.12
N THR A 73 -5.21 -6.96 -9.21
CA THR A 73 -6.43 -6.13 -9.12
C THR A 73 -6.13 -4.63 -9.29
N ALA A 74 -4.90 -4.28 -9.68
CA ALA A 74 -4.53 -2.89 -9.92
C ALA A 74 -5.30 -2.35 -11.13
N GLY A 75 -6.14 -1.32 -10.92
CA GLY A 75 -6.95 -0.73 -11.97
C GLY A 75 -8.38 -1.26 -12.07
N VAL A 76 -8.82 -2.16 -11.18
CA VAL A 76 -10.26 -2.42 -11.00
C VAL A 76 -10.89 -1.23 -10.29
N THR A 77 -11.28 -0.23 -11.08
CA THR A 77 -12.10 0.90 -10.64
C THR A 77 -13.57 0.59 -10.91
N GLN A 78 -14.49 1.27 -10.23
CA GLN A 78 -15.93 1.12 -10.51
C GLN A 78 -16.28 1.46 -11.97
N ASP A 79 -15.45 2.28 -12.62
CA ASP A 79 -15.69 2.79 -13.97
C ASP A 79 -15.06 1.94 -15.09
N VAL A 80 -14.39 0.81 -14.78
CA VAL A 80 -13.80 -0.07 -15.81
C VAL A 80 -14.85 -0.56 -16.80
N ALA A 81 -16.08 -0.79 -16.36
CA ALA A 81 -17.19 -1.22 -17.21
C ALA A 81 -17.64 -0.14 -18.21
N SER A 82 -17.26 1.13 -17.99
CA SER A 82 -17.56 2.25 -18.90
C SER A 82 -16.49 2.45 -19.97
N ASP A 83 -15.31 1.81 -19.85
CA ASP A 83 -14.28 1.83 -20.88
C ASP A 83 -14.77 1.05 -22.12
N PRO A 84 -14.99 1.71 -23.27
CA PRO A 84 -15.46 1.05 -24.48
C PRO A 84 -14.51 -0.06 -24.96
N THR A 85 -13.22 0.07 -24.64
CA THR A 85 -12.16 -0.89 -25.00
C THR A 85 -12.31 -2.19 -24.21
N TYR A 86 -12.73 -2.11 -22.95
CA TYR A 86 -12.99 -3.27 -22.10
C TYR A 86 -14.16 -4.10 -22.65
N TRP A 87 -15.25 -3.45 -23.04
CA TRP A 87 -16.44 -4.13 -23.60
C TRP A 87 -16.18 -4.79 -24.97
N LEU A 88 -15.44 -4.12 -25.85
CA LEU A 88 -15.03 -4.65 -27.15
C LEU A 88 -14.21 -5.95 -27.00
N MET A 89 -13.30 -6.00 -26.02
CA MET A 89 -12.50 -7.20 -25.78
C MET A 89 -13.31 -8.33 -25.15
N VAL A 90 -14.13 -8.07 -24.13
CA VAL A 90 -14.93 -9.12 -23.46
C VAL A 90 -15.89 -9.81 -24.43
N THR A 91 -16.56 -9.04 -25.30
CA THR A 91 -17.49 -9.59 -26.29
C THR A 91 -16.80 -10.36 -27.40
N ALA A 92 -15.62 -9.91 -27.87
CA ALA A 92 -14.84 -10.63 -28.88
C ALA A 92 -14.25 -11.95 -28.33
N PHE A 93 -13.82 -11.99 -27.07
CA PHE A 93 -13.33 -13.23 -26.45
C PHE A 93 -14.47 -14.21 -26.15
N SER A 94 -15.65 -13.71 -25.76
CA SER A 94 -16.81 -14.56 -25.50
C SER A 94 -17.35 -15.20 -26.79
N THR A 95 -17.40 -14.48 -27.92
CA THR A 95 -17.80 -15.05 -29.21
C THR A 95 -16.79 -16.08 -29.74
N ALA A 96 -15.48 -15.88 -29.51
CA ALA A 96 -14.46 -16.86 -29.91
C ALA A 96 -14.51 -18.16 -29.08
N ALA A 97 -14.92 -18.09 -27.80
CA ALA A 97 -15.02 -19.26 -26.92
C ALA A 97 -16.26 -20.14 -27.20
N THR A 98 -17.33 -19.56 -27.76
CA THR A 98 -18.57 -20.29 -28.11
C THR A 98 -18.52 -20.94 -29.50
N VAL A 99 -17.45 -20.73 -30.27
CA VAL A 99 -17.23 -21.35 -31.60
C VAL A 99 -16.33 -22.59 -31.49
N LYS A 100 -16.62 -23.48 -30.52
CA LYS A 100 -16.11 -24.84 -30.50
C LYS A 100 -17.21 -25.84 -30.20
#